data_AF-A0A7V3AGH1-F1
#
_entry.id   AF-A0A7V3AGH1-F1
#
_cell.length_a   1.000
_cell.length_b   1.000
_cell.length_c   1.000
_cell.angle_alpha   90.00
_cell.angle_beta   90.00
_cell.angle_gamma   90.00
#
_symmetry.space_group_name_H-M   'P 1'
#
loop_
_entity.id
_entity.type
_entity.pdbx_description
1 polymer ?
#
loop_
_entity_poly.entity_id
_entity_poly.type
_entity_poly.pdbx_seq_one_letter_code
_entity_poly.pdbx_strand_id
1 'polypeptide(L)'
;MDSSTLLHVFAMATLVAVKVVAPMLLSAVVIGLAVSLFQALTQINEATLAFIPKVVVMVVVLWLLLPWMVRELVTFTVQAFAMAAEASR
;
A
#
# COMPACT_ATOMS: atom_id res chain seq x y z
N MET A 1 -9.92 -25.83 -13.21
CA MET A 1 -9.88 -24.38 -12.92
C MET A 1 -10.81 -23.65 -13.87
N ASP A 2 -12.01 -23.35 -13.39
CA ASP A 2 -12.95 -22.52 -14.13
C ASP A 2 -12.47 -21.06 -14.20
N SER A 3 -12.77 -20.40 -15.31
CA SER A 3 -12.42 -18.99 -15.54
C SER A 3 -12.99 -18.05 -14.46
N SER A 4 -14.10 -18.43 -13.81
CA SER A 4 -14.71 -17.69 -12.70
C SER A 4 -13.82 -17.67 -11.46
N THR A 5 -13.19 -18.79 -11.10
CA THR A 5 -12.27 -18.87 -9.94
C THR A 5 -11.04 -17.99 -10.16
N LEU A 6 -10.48 -18.02 -11.38
CA LEU A 6 -9.36 -17.18 -11.77
C LEU A 6 -9.67 -15.69 -11.62
N LEU A 7 -10.83 -15.26 -12.14
CA LEU A 7 -11.28 -13.87 -12.01
C LEU A 7 -11.50 -13.48 -10.55
N HIS A 8 -12.03 -14.37 -9.73
CA HIS A 8 -12.33 -14.08 -8.33
C HIS A 8 -11.04 -13.92 -7.50
N VAL A 9 -10.05 -14.80 -7.71
CA VAL A 9 -8.72 -14.67 -7.08
C VAL A 9 -8.04 -13.37 -7.51
N PHE A 10 -8.14 -13.01 -8.79
CA PHE A 10 -7.55 -11.77 -9.31
C PHE A 10 -8.21 -10.52 -8.69
N ALA A 11 -9.54 -10.51 -8.57
CA ALA A 11 -10.28 -9.43 -7.93
C ALA A 11 -9.88 -9.27 -6.44
N MET A 12 -9.82 -10.39 -5.70
CA MET A 12 -9.33 -10.39 -4.32
C MET A 12 -7.90 -9.87 -4.20
N ALA A 13 -6.99 -10.34 -5.06
CA ALA A 13 -5.60 -9.90 -5.05
C ALA A 13 -5.49 -8.39 -5.26
N THR A 14 -6.27 -7.85 -6.20
CA THR A 14 -6.32 -6.41 -6.48
C THR A 14 -6.83 -5.63 -5.29
N LEU A 15 -7.92 -6.09 -4.64
CA LEU A 15 -8.46 -5.43 -3.45
C LEU A 15 -7.47 -5.43 -2.28
N VAL A 16 -6.79 -6.54 -2.03
CA VAL A 16 -5.78 -6.62 -0.97
C VAL A 16 -4.58 -5.72 -1.29
N ALA A 17 -4.12 -5.68 -2.55
CA ALA A 17 -3.05 -4.78 -2.96
C ALA A 17 -3.42 -3.31 -2.72
N VAL A 18 -4.62 -2.88 -3.14
CA VAL A 18 -5.12 -1.52 -2.91
C VAL A 18 -5.20 -1.23 -1.40
N LYS A 19 -5.75 -2.15 -0.61
CA LYS A 19 -5.91 -1.99 0.84
C LYS A 19 -4.56 -1.82 1.56
N VAL A 20 -3.56 -2.61 1.18
CA VAL A 20 -2.21 -2.58 1.75
C VAL A 20 -1.46 -1.31 1.35
N VAL A 21 -1.61 -0.84 0.10
CA VAL A 21 -0.90 0.33 -0.43
C VAL A 21 -1.60 1.66 -0.08
N ALA A 22 -2.91 1.65 0.13
CA ALA A 22 -3.72 2.84 0.44
C ALA A 22 -3.16 3.73 1.56
N PRO A 23 -2.81 3.22 2.77
CA PRO A 23 -2.30 4.09 3.83
C PRO A 23 -0.94 4.70 3.51
N MET A 24 -0.07 3.98 2.79
CA MET A 24 1.21 4.52 2.33
C MET A 24 1.00 5.65 1.33
N LEU A 25 0.11 5.47 0.34
CA LEU A 25 -0.21 6.52 -0.63
C LEU A 25 -0.83 7.75 0.02
N LEU A 26 -1.78 7.55 0.93
CA LEU A 26 -2.44 8.65 1.65
C LEU A 26 -1.41 9.48 2.41
N SER A 27 -0.50 8.81 3.14
CA SER A 27 0.58 9.50 3.86
C SER A 27 1.53 10.25 2.93
N ALA A 28 1.89 9.64 1.79
CA ALA A 28 2.78 10.26 0.82
C ALA A 28 2.15 11.50 0.16
N VAL A 29 0.84 11.49 -0.07
CA VAL A 29 0.09 12.65 -0.59
C VAL A 29 0.05 13.76 0.44
N VAL A 30 -0.39 13.48 1.68
CA VAL A 30 -0.50 14.49 2.74
C VAL A 30 0.84 15.19 3.00
N ILE A 31 1.92 14.42 3.13
CA ILE A 31 3.25 14.97 3.36
C ILE A 31 3.81 15.66 2.13
N GLY A 32 3.60 15.10 0.93
CA GLY A 32 4.02 15.73 -0.32
C GLY A 32 3.39 17.13 -0.47
N LEU A 33 2.11 17.25 -0.17
CA LEU A 33 1.40 18.53 -0.18
C LEU A 33 1.94 19.49 0.87
N ALA A 34 2.09 19.04 2.13
CA ALA A 34 2.60 19.88 3.21
C ALA A 34 4.01 20.44 2.90
N VAL A 35 4.89 19.60 2.38
CA VAL A 35 6.26 19.98 2.03
C VAL A 35 6.27 20.92 0.81
N SER A 36 5.44 20.66 -0.22
CA SER A 36 5.33 21.55 -1.38
C SER A 36 4.82 22.95 -1.02
N LEU A 37 3.89 23.04 -0.06
CA LEU A 37 3.40 24.31 0.44
C LEU A 37 4.50 25.05 1.22
N PHE A 38 5.24 24.35 2.07
CA PHE A 38 6.36 24.95 2.80
C PHE A 38 7.46 25.48 1.87
N GLN A 39 7.77 24.74 0.81
CA GLN A 39 8.72 25.16 -0.22
C GLN A 39 8.23 26.40 -0.99
N ALA A 40 6.94 26.43 -1.35
CA ALA A 40 6.34 27.56 -2.02
C ALA A 40 6.32 28.84 -1.15
N LEU A 41 5.99 28.70 0.15
CA LEU A 41 5.92 29.83 1.08
C LEU A 41 7.30 30.43 1.39
N THR A 42 8.34 29.60 1.44
CA THR A 42 9.71 30.04 1.78
C THR A 42 10.56 30.37 0.57
N GLN A 43 10.06 30.10 -0.64
CA GLN A 43 10.80 30.23 -1.91
C GLN A 43 12.07 29.36 -1.99
N ILE A 44 12.18 28.33 -1.14
CA ILE A 44 13.30 27.39 -1.14
C ILE A 44 12.92 26.18 -1.99
N ASN A 45 13.53 26.03 -3.17
CA ASN A 45 13.33 24.92 -4.10
C ASN A 45 14.51 23.95 -4.10
N GLU A 46 14.88 23.48 -2.91
CA GLU A 46 15.97 22.51 -2.73
C GLU A 46 15.41 21.09 -2.77
N ALA A 47 15.84 20.29 -3.76
CA ALA A 47 15.32 18.95 -3.99
C ALA A 47 15.47 18.02 -2.76
N THR A 48 16.54 18.20 -1.98
CA THR A 48 16.83 17.43 -0.77
C THR A 48 15.82 17.68 0.36
N LEU A 49 15.36 18.93 0.52
CA LEU A 49 14.32 19.30 1.50
C LEU A 49 12.96 18.69 1.17
N ALA A 50 12.70 18.42 -0.12
CA ALA A 50 11.49 17.72 -0.56
C ALA A 50 11.51 16.23 -0.17
N PHE A 51 12.70 15.64 -0.24
CA PHE A 51 12.86 14.19 -0.20
C PHE A 51 12.90 13.63 1.22
N ILE A 52 13.70 14.24 2.10
CA ILE A 52 13.97 13.68 3.44
C ILE A 52 12.70 13.57 4.30
N PRO A 53 11.86 14.62 4.47
CA PRO A 53 10.67 14.54 5.32
C PRO A 53 9.70 13.46 4.82
N LYS A 54 9.56 13.32 3.50
CA LYS A 54 8.70 12.31 2.88
C LYS A 54 9.15 10.89 3.21
N VAL A 55 10.46 10.60 3.08
CA VAL A 55 11.02 9.28 3.41
C VAL A 55 10.83 8.95 4.88
N VAL A 56 11.13 9.89 5.79
CA VAL A 56 10.96 9.67 7.24
C VAL A 56 9.51 9.30 7.57
N VAL A 57 8.53 10.03 7.03
CA VAL A 57 7.12 9.71 7.29
C VAL A 57 6.72 8.37 6.68
N MET A 58 7.17 8.05 5.46
CA MET A 58 6.87 6.74 4.85
C MET A 58 7.44 5.59 5.68
N VAL A 59 8.65 5.73 6.25
CA VAL A 59 9.25 4.72 7.13
C VAL A 59 8.44 4.57 8.43
N VAL A 60 8.03 5.68 9.05
CA VAL A 60 7.21 5.64 10.27
C VAL A 60 5.85 4.98 10.00
N VAL A 61 5.17 5.36 8.92
CA VAL A 61 3.88 4.78 8.53
C VAL A 61 4.01 3.29 8.24
N LEU A 62 5.06 2.91 7.49
CA LEU A 62 5.35 1.51 7.24
C LEU A 62 5.58 0.76 8.54
N TRP A 63 6.40 1.29 9.45
CA TRP A 63 6.72 0.60 10.70
C TRP A 63 5.48 0.38 11.59
N LEU A 64 4.59 1.37 11.66
CA LEU A 64 3.33 1.28 12.42
C LEU A 64 2.34 0.30 11.79
N LEU A 65 2.25 0.27 10.46
CA LEU A 65 1.25 -0.51 9.74
C LEU A 65 1.74 -1.87 9.27
N LEU A 66 3.05 -2.14 9.34
CA LEU A 66 3.67 -3.40 8.90
C LEU A 66 2.95 -4.64 9.48
N PRO A 67 2.66 -4.71 10.80
CA PRO A 67 2.01 -5.90 11.35
C PRO A 67 0.60 -6.13 10.79
N TRP A 68 -0.11 -5.07 10.44
CA TRP A 68 -1.45 -5.15 9.84
C TRP A 68 -1.35 -5.55 8.36
N MET A 69 -0.43 -4.95 7.60
CA MET A 69 -0.19 -5.29 6.19
C MET A 69 0.16 -6.77 6.03
N VAL A 70 1.01 -7.30 6.90
CA VAL A 70 1.38 -8.73 6.90
C VAL A 70 0.17 -9.62 7.19
N ARG A 71 -0.70 -9.26 8.14
CA ARG A 71 -1.92 -10.04 8.43
C ARG A 71 -2.86 -10.09 7.23
N GLU A 72 -3.05 -8.99 6.52
CA GLU A 72 -3.89 -8.93 5.32
C GLU A 72 -3.32 -9.83 4.21
N LEU A 73 -1.99 -9.77 3.98
CA LEU A 73 -1.32 -10.61 2.99
C LEU A 73 -1.44 -12.10 3.33
N VAL A 74 -1.18 -12.48 4.60
CA VAL A 74 -1.32 -13.87 5.04
C VAL A 74 -2.77 -14.36 4.88
N THR A 75 -3.75 -13.53 5.27
CA THR A 75 -5.17 -13.86 5.12
C THR A 75 -5.53 -14.11 3.67
N PHE A 76 -5.09 -13.24 2.76
CA PHE A 76 -5.26 -13.42 1.33
C PHE A 76 -4.61 -14.71 0.83
N THR A 77 -3.37 -14.99 1.22
CA THR A 77 -2.65 -16.19 0.81
C THR A 77 -3.39 -17.46 1.24
N VAL A 78 -3.84 -17.55 2.49
CA VAL A 78 -4.60 -18.71 2.99
C VAL A 78 -5.90 -18.90 2.19
N GLN A 79 -6.64 -17.82 1.94
CA GLN A 79 -7.88 -17.87 1.16
C GLN A 79 -7.64 -18.30 -0.28
N ALA A 80 -6.61 -17.75 -0.94
CA ALA A 80 -6.26 -18.11 -2.30
C ALA A 80 -5.89 -19.60 -2.44
N PHE A 81 -5.10 -20.15 -1.50
CA PHE A 81 -4.76 -21.57 -1.49
C PHE A 81 -5.97 -22.47 -1.22
N ALA A 82 -6.87 -22.07 -0.31
CA ALA A 82 -8.09 -22.82 -0.05
C ALA A 82 -8.97 -22.94 -1.30
N MET A 83 -9.17 -21.82 -2.02
CA MET A 83 -9.93 -21.79 -3.27
C MET A 83 -9.26 -22.63 -4.37
N ALA A 84 -7.92 -22.61 -4.46
CA ALA A 84 -7.19 -23.43 -5.42
C ALA A 84 -7.33 -24.93 -5.12
N ALA A 85 -7.32 -25.33 -3.85
CA ALA A 85 -7.53 -26.72 -3.44
C ALA A 85 -8.93 -27.23 -3.77
N GLU A 86 -9.98 -26.42 -3.54
CA GLU A 86 -11.35 -26.75 -3.92
C GLU A 86 -11.52 -26.88 -5.45
N ALA A 87 -10.90 -25.98 -6.22
CA ALA A 87 -10.98 -26.01 -7.69
C ALA A 87 -10.21 -27.17 -8.34
N SER A 88 -9.44 -27.95 -7.56
CA SER A 88 -8.72 -29.15 -8.00
C SER A 88 -9.43 -30.46 -7.70
N ARG A 89 -10.54 -30.42 -6.95
CA ARG A 89 -11.46 -31.54 -6.75
C ARG A 89 -12.60 -31.45 -7.77
#